data_AF-A0A242C1W9-F1
#
_entry.id   AF-A0A242C1W9-F1
#
_cell.length_a   1.000
_cell.length_b   1.000
_cell.length_c   1.000
_cell.angle_alpha   90.00
_cell.angle_beta   90.00
_cell.angle_gamma   90.00
#
_symmetry.space_group_name_H-M   'P 1'
#
loop_
_entity.id
_entity.type
_entity.pdbx_description
1 polymer ?
#
loop_
_entity_poly.entity_id
_entity_poly.type
_entity_poly.pdbx_seq_one_letter_code
_entity_poly.pdbx_strand_id
1 'polypeptide(L)'
;MKTNKQTLEKIRKARMVNVRFFSDKAGNTLERALIIDMDEKIEDVMNYLEESIDNINIIHYTTKDIYSIVNISELEDIHDYVKLEHYWGDVISYVIEYKDCFGFTDELCLVANIDCDNNDLITAVSNLNESFEVVNIYEYRDCWVKRP
;
A
#
# COMPACT_ATOMS: atom_id res chain seq x y z
N MET A 1 22.63 -6.62 23.27
CA MET A 1 22.14 -6.55 21.87
C MET A 1 20.75 -7.16 21.87
N LYS A 2 19.69 -6.33 21.83
CA LYS A 2 18.31 -6.82 21.70
C LYS A 2 17.99 -6.84 20.21
N THR A 3 18.09 -8.00 19.59
CA THR A 3 17.43 -8.25 18.29
C THR A 3 15.93 -8.36 18.59
N ASN A 4 15.24 -7.22 18.61
CA ASN A 4 13.81 -7.23 18.33
C ASN A 4 13.70 -7.63 16.85
N LYS A 5 13.57 -8.93 16.58
CA LYS A 5 12.88 -9.34 15.36
C LYS A 5 11.45 -8.84 15.55
N GLN A 6 11.15 -7.63 15.07
CA GLN A 6 9.78 -7.25 14.76
C GLN A 6 9.19 -8.45 14.02
N THR A 7 8.08 -8.94 14.54
CA THR A 7 7.35 -10.01 13.88
C THR A 7 6.86 -9.37 12.60
N LEU A 8 7.55 -9.59 11.48
CA LEU A 8 7.04 -9.24 10.16
C LEU A 8 5.59 -9.71 10.14
N GLU A 9 4.66 -8.75 10.07
CA GLU A 9 3.25 -9.12 9.95
C GLU A 9 3.13 -10.04 8.74
N LYS A 10 2.36 -11.12 8.90
CA LYS A 10 2.19 -12.09 7.83
C LYS A 10 1.69 -11.35 6.60
N ILE A 11 2.41 -11.50 5.49
CA ILE A 11 1.98 -11.01 4.18
C ILE A 11 0.49 -11.30 4.00
N ARG A 12 -0.28 -10.25 3.74
CA ARG A 12 -1.74 -10.31 3.63
C ARG A 12 -2.20 -9.89 2.25
N LYS A 13 -3.36 -10.39 1.83
CA LYS A 13 -4.04 -9.90 0.64
C LYS A 13 -4.66 -8.55 0.96
N ALA A 14 -4.48 -7.59 0.05
CA ALA A 14 -5.07 -6.27 0.12
C ALA A 14 -5.54 -5.87 -1.28
N ARG A 15 -6.22 -4.72 -1.37
CA ARG A 15 -6.63 -4.14 -2.64
C ARG A 15 -6.01 -2.77 -2.81
N MET A 16 -5.39 -2.56 -3.96
CA MET A 16 -4.99 -1.24 -4.41
C MET A 16 -6.13 -0.63 -5.23
N VAL A 17 -6.56 0.57 -4.85
CA VAL A 17 -7.57 1.36 -5.54
C VAL A 17 -6.91 2.61 -6.09
N ASN A 18 -6.75 2.67 -7.42
CA ASN A 18 -6.21 3.86 -8.08
C ASN A 18 -7.36 4.81 -8.37
N VAL A 19 -7.42 5.92 -7.63
CA VAL A 19 -8.47 6.92 -7.70
C VAL A 19 -7.97 8.14 -8.46
N ARG A 20 -8.74 8.56 -9.45
CA ARG A 20 -8.55 9.82 -10.18
C ARG A 20 -9.62 10.81 -9.76
N PHE A 21 -9.21 11.99 -9.30
CA PHE A 21 -10.13 13.01 -8.81
C PHE A 21 -9.67 14.42 -9.25
N PHE A 22 -10.62 15.34 -9.40
CA PHE A 22 -10.32 16.76 -9.56
C PHE A 22 -10.24 17.42 -8.19
N SER A 23 -9.22 18.25 -7.95
CA SER A 23 -9.12 19.07 -6.73
C SER A 23 -9.41 20.52 -7.08
N ASP A 24 -10.47 21.09 -6.50
CA ASP A 24 -10.83 22.49 -6.71
C ASP A 24 -9.74 23.42 -6.15
N LYS A 25 -9.11 23.00 -5.06
CA LYS A 25 -8.01 23.72 -4.40
C LYS A 25 -6.75 23.79 -5.28
N ALA A 26 -6.40 22.69 -5.95
CA ALA A 26 -5.24 22.65 -6.85
C ALA A 26 -5.59 23.09 -8.29
N GLY A 27 -6.87 23.12 -8.65
CA GLY A 27 -7.36 23.45 -9.99
C GLY A 27 -6.96 22.43 -11.06
N ASN A 28 -6.71 21.17 -10.68
CA ASN A 28 -6.26 20.13 -11.59
C ASN A 28 -6.74 18.73 -11.20
N THR A 29 -6.55 17.77 -12.10
CA THR A 29 -6.81 16.34 -11.85
C THR A 29 -5.59 15.68 -11.26
N LEU A 30 -5.78 14.95 -10.17
CA LEU A 30 -4.77 14.18 -9.46
C LEU A 30 -5.11 12.69 -9.48
N GLU A 31 -4.11 11.86 -9.22
CA GLU A 31 -4.25 10.42 -9.02
C GLU A 31 -3.59 10.00 -7.70
N ARG A 32 -4.25 9.11 -6.97
CA ARG A 32 -3.75 8.48 -5.75
C ARG A 32 -4.04 7.00 -5.75
N ALA A 33 -3.09 6.21 -5.28
CA ALA A 33 -3.28 4.80 -5.00
C ALA A 33 -3.60 4.62 -3.52
N LEU A 34 -4.76 4.06 -3.22
CA LEU A 34 -5.20 3.75 -1.86
C LEU A 34 -5.07 2.25 -1.62
N ILE A 35 -4.57 1.87 -0.44
CA ILE A 35 -4.39 0.49 -0.02
C ILE A 35 -5.42 0.22 1.07
N ILE A 36 -6.31 -0.74 0.79
CA ILE A 36 -7.42 -1.09 1.66
C ILE A 36 -7.45 -2.59 1.92
N ASP A 37 -8.05 -2.97 3.04
CA ASP A 37 -8.28 -4.37 3.35
C ASP A 37 -9.33 -4.98 2.40
N MET A 38 -9.25 -6.30 2.20
CA MET A 38 -10.08 -6.99 1.19
C MET A 38 -11.59 -6.94 1.48
N ASP A 39 -11.95 -6.75 2.74
CA ASP A 39 -13.31 -6.66 3.26
C ASP A 39 -13.85 -5.23 3.35
N GLU A 40 -13.01 -4.21 3.13
CA GLU A 40 -13.46 -2.83 3.06
C GLU A 40 -14.32 -2.59 1.81
N LYS A 41 -15.40 -1.83 1.98
CA LYS A 41 -16.24 -1.39 0.88
C LYS A 41 -15.62 -0.18 0.21
N ILE A 42 -15.46 -0.25 -1.10
CA ILE A 42 -14.88 0.83 -1.90
C ILE A 42 -15.67 2.14 -1.73
N GLU A 43 -17.00 2.08 -1.63
CA GLU A 43 -17.84 3.27 -1.42
C GLU A 43 -17.49 4.01 -0.12
N ASP A 44 -17.33 3.27 0.98
CA ASP A 44 -16.96 3.86 2.29
C ASP A 44 -15.56 4.50 2.22
N VAL A 45 -14.64 3.88 1.49
CA VAL A 45 -13.28 4.40 1.24
C VAL A 45 -13.31 5.67 0.40
N MET A 46 -14.13 5.73 -0.64
CA MET A 46 -14.27 6.93 -1.48
C MET A 46 -14.87 8.09 -0.69
N ASN A 47 -15.92 7.84 0.09
CA ASN A 47 -16.52 8.85 0.97
C ASN A 47 -15.47 9.38 1.96
N TYR A 48 -14.70 8.48 2.56
CA TYR A 48 -13.62 8.85 3.46
C TYR A 48 -12.52 9.67 2.75
N LEU A 49 -12.17 9.34 1.51
CA LEU A 49 -11.22 10.13 0.71
C LEU A 49 -11.75 11.55 0.46
N GLU A 50 -12.99 11.70 0.04
CA GLU A 50 -13.64 13.00 -0.22
C GLU A 50 -13.66 13.87 1.04
N GLU A 51 -14.09 13.29 2.16
CA GLU A 51 -14.03 13.93 3.48
C GLU A 51 -12.58 14.28 3.86
N SER A 52 -11.63 13.39 3.55
CA SER A 52 -10.24 13.54 3.99
C SER A 52 -9.53 14.75 3.34
N ILE A 53 -9.75 14.98 2.05
CA ILE A 53 -9.02 16.01 1.28
C ILE A 53 -9.81 17.33 1.23
N ASP A 54 -11.14 17.25 1.29
CA ASP A 54 -12.10 18.35 1.07
C ASP A 54 -11.98 19.00 -0.32
N ASN A 55 -13.09 19.47 -0.87
CA ASN A 55 -13.18 20.10 -2.20
C ASN A 55 -12.51 19.29 -3.33
N ILE A 56 -12.77 17.98 -3.34
CA ILE A 56 -12.43 17.09 -4.43
C ILE A 56 -13.66 16.47 -5.07
N ASN A 57 -13.54 16.06 -6.33
CA ASN A 57 -14.57 15.35 -7.06
C ASN A 57 -13.98 14.07 -7.65
N ILE A 58 -14.44 12.90 -7.20
CA ILE A 58 -13.98 11.62 -7.73
C ILE A 58 -14.51 11.41 -9.15
N ILE A 59 -13.60 11.24 -10.10
CA ILE A 59 -13.92 11.04 -11.52
C ILE A 59 -14.10 9.55 -11.83
N HIS A 60 -13.15 8.74 -11.38
CA HIS A 60 -13.12 7.30 -11.63
C HIS A 60 -12.13 6.61 -10.68
N TYR A 61 -12.33 5.31 -10.44
CA TYR A 61 -11.34 4.47 -9.79
C TYR A 61 -11.22 3.09 -10.46
N THR A 62 -10.03 2.50 -10.37
CA THR A 62 -9.76 1.10 -10.76
C THR A 62 -9.24 0.33 -9.57
N THR A 63 -9.35 -1.00 -9.61
CA THR A 63 -8.87 -1.86 -8.52
C THR A 63 -7.98 -2.98 -9.02
N LYS A 64 -7.02 -3.38 -8.19
CA LYS A 64 -6.14 -4.53 -8.38
C LYS A 64 -5.91 -5.19 -7.03
N ASP A 65 -6.02 -6.52 -6.98
CA ASP A 65 -5.64 -7.28 -5.79
C ASP A 65 -4.11 -7.35 -5.70
N ILE A 66 -3.58 -7.14 -4.50
CA ILE A 66 -2.14 -7.03 -4.21
C ILE A 66 -1.80 -7.76 -2.91
N TYR A 67 -0.52 -7.79 -2.56
CA TYR A 67 -0.05 -8.18 -1.24
C TYR A 67 0.42 -6.96 -0.45
N SER A 68 0.28 -7.03 0.87
CA SER A 68 0.75 -5.99 1.79
C SER A 68 1.47 -6.62 2.97
N ILE A 69 2.57 -6.00 3.37
CA ILE A 69 3.26 -6.20 4.65
C ILE A 69 3.32 -4.90 5.45
N VAL A 70 2.45 -3.93 5.12
CA VAL A 70 2.38 -2.66 5.85
C VAL A 70 2.03 -2.94 7.30
N ASN A 71 2.93 -2.58 8.21
CA ASN A 71 2.66 -2.57 9.62
C ASN A 71 1.90 -1.28 9.96
N ILE A 72 0.59 -1.41 10.15
CA ILE A 72 -0.29 -0.27 10.46
C ILE A 72 0.11 0.38 11.80
N SER A 73 0.64 -0.38 12.76
CA SER A 73 1.05 0.14 14.07
C SER A 73 2.33 1.00 14.04
N GLU A 74 3.08 0.95 12.93
CA GLU A 74 4.26 1.80 12.71
C GLU A 74 3.91 3.09 11.96
N LEU A 75 2.68 3.20 11.46
CA LEU A 75 2.17 4.46 10.93
C LEU A 75 1.91 5.40 12.11
N GLU A 76 2.38 6.64 12.00
CA GLU A 76 2.19 7.65 13.05
C GLU A 76 0.71 7.80 13.44
N ASP A 77 0.41 7.74 14.74
CA ASP A 77 -0.94 7.92 15.26
C ASP A 77 -1.52 9.29 14.88
N ILE A 78 -2.81 9.31 14.55
CA ILE A 78 -3.54 10.55 14.34
C ILE A 78 -3.74 11.23 15.71
N HIS A 79 -3.45 12.53 15.78
CA HIS A 79 -3.72 13.36 16.96
C HIS A 79 -4.78 14.43 16.70
N ASP A 80 -5.45 14.92 17.75
CA ASP A 80 -6.69 15.72 17.65
C ASP A 80 -6.58 17.08 16.91
N TYR A 81 -5.37 17.50 16.56
CA TYR A 81 -5.09 18.80 15.92
C TYR A 81 -4.80 18.69 14.42
N VAL A 82 -5.16 17.58 13.80
CA VAL A 82 -4.65 17.21 12.49
C VAL A 82 -5.72 17.39 11.41
N LYS A 83 -5.28 17.93 10.26
CA LYS A 83 -6.13 18.01 9.08
C LYS A 83 -6.49 16.62 8.59
N LEU A 84 -7.69 16.51 8.05
CA LEU A 84 -8.27 15.29 7.50
C LEU A 84 -7.35 14.59 6.46
N GLU A 85 -6.52 15.34 5.74
CA GLU A 85 -5.53 14.80 4.79
C GLU A 85 -4.40 13.97 5.43
N HIS A 86 -4.10 14.12 6.72
CA HIS A 86 -3.05 13.33 7.39
C HIS A 86 -3.61 12.03 8.01
N TYR A 87 -4.89 11.71 7.80
CA TYR A 87 -5.44 10.42 8.20
C TYR A 87 -4.98 9.27 7.28
N TRP A 88 -4.18 9.60 6.26
CA TRP A 88 -3.50 8.63 5.40
C TRP A 88 -2.05 8.48 5.83
N GLY A 89 -1.57 7.25 5.87
CA GLY A 89 -0.17 6.89 6.04
C GLY A 89 0.46 6.70 4.67
N ASP A 90 1.64 7.28 4.48
CA ASP A 90 2.40 7.08 3.24
C ASP A 90 3.09 5.70 3.28
N VAL A 91 2.90 4.95 2.20
CA VAL A 91 3.46 3.60 2.00
C VAL A 91 3.92 3.47 0.56
N ILE A 92 4.80 2.51 0.29
CA ILE A 92 5.39 2.32 -1.03
C ILE A 92 4.92 0.99 -1.62
N SER A 93 4.49 1.04 -2.88
CA SER A 93 4.27 -0.16 -3.69
C SER A 93 5.55 -0.54 -4.42
N TYR A 94 5.80 -1.84 -4.46
CA TYR A 94 6.89 -2.47 -5.18
C TYR A 94 6.35 -3.47 -6.22
N VAL A 95 7.03 -3.58 -7.34
CA VAL A 95 6.91 -4.72 -8.26
C VAL A 95 8.07 -5.66 -7.96
N ILE A 96 7.75 -6.90 -7.56
CA ILE A 96 8.73 -7.94 -7.25
C ILE A 96 8.69 -8.96 -8.38
N GLU A 97 9.78 -9.04 -9.14
CA GLU A 97 9.98 -10.11 -10.12
C GLU A 97 10.55 -11.34 -9.41
N TYR A 98 9.99 -12.51 -9.67
CA TYR A 98 10.44 -13.75 -9.06
C TYR A 98 10.45 -14.89 -10.09
N LYS A 99 11.24 -15.93 -9.81
CA LYS A 99 11.16 -17.22 -10.47
C LYS A 99 10.44 -18.22 -9.59
N ASP A 100 9.51 -18.97 -10.17
CA ASP A 100 8.84 -20.08 -9.47
C ASP A 100 9.70 -21.37 -9.45
N CYS A 101 9.18 -22.43 -8.81
CA CYS A 101 9.84 -23.74 -8.75
C CYS A 101 10.11 -24.39 -10.13
N PHE A 102 9.42 -23.93 -11.18
CA PHE A 102 9.59 -24.42 -12.54
C PHE A 102 10.56 -23.56 -13.36
N GLY A 103 11.07 -22.46 -12.77
CA GLY A 103 11.98 -21.52 -13.40
C GLY A 103 11.28 -20.50 -14.30
N PHE A 104 9.95 -20.39 -14.24
CA PHE A 104 9.21 -19.34 -14.95
C PHE A 104 9.31 -18.03 -14.18
N THR A 105 9.53 -16.94 -14.92
CA THR A 105 9.52 -15.59 -14.36
C THR A 105 8.09 -15.05 -14.33
N ASP A 106 7.70 -14.48 -13.21
CA ASP A 106 6.45 -13.76 -13.01
C ASP A 106 6.66 -12.57 -12.06
N GLU A 107 5.65 -11.73 -11.89
CA GLU A 107 5.69 -10.55 -11.02
C GLU A 107 4.54 -10.53 -10.02
N LEU A 108 4.79 -9.91 -8.87
CA LEU A 108 3.73 -9.56 -7.91
C LEU A 108 3.87 -8.11 -7.45
N CYS A 109 2.75 -7.55 -7.01
CA CYS A 109 2.71 -6.23 -6.40
C CYS A 109 2.65 -6.39 -4.87
N LEU A 110 3.64 -5.82 -4.19
CA LEU A 110 3.77 -5.84 -2.74
C LEU A 110 3.85 -4.41 -2.20
N VAL A 111 3.07 -4.08 -1.18
CA VAL A 111 3.13 -2.78 -0.51
C VAL A 111 3.76 -2.92 0.87
N ALA A 112 4.63 -1.97 1.24
CA ALA A 112 5.29 -1.91 2.54
C ALA A 112 5.41 -0.47 3.06
N ASN A 113 5.79 -0.30 4.33
CA ASN A 113 6.15 1.00 4.92
C ASN A 113 7.33 1.65 4.16
N ILE A 114 7.46 2.97 4.20
CA ILE A 114 8.48 3.74 3.45
C ILE A 114 9.92 3.32 3.77
N ASP A 115 10.16 2.92 5.02
CA ASP A 115 11.46 2.54 5.55
C ASP A 115 11.77 1.04 5.44
N CYS A 116 10.90 0.28 4.76
CA CYS A 116 11.08 -1.14 4.50
C CYS A 116 12.35 -1.39 3.67
N ASP A 117 13.18 -2.34 4.11
CA ASP A 117 14.39 -2.71 3.37
C ASP A 117 14.15 -3.87 2.38
N ASN A 118 15.07 -4.04 1.42
CA ASN A 118 14.94 -5.11 0.43
C ASN A 118 14.95 -6.53 1.05
N ASN A 119 15.61 -6.74 2.19
CA ASN A 119 15.63 -8.06 2.83
C ASN A 119 14.26 -8.40 3.43
N ASP A 120 13.55 -7.40 3.96
CA ASP A 120 12.19 -7.55 4.47
C ASP A 120 11.24 -7.92 3.32
N LEU A 121 11.35 -7.26 2.17
CA LEU A 121 10.59 -7.57 0.96
C LEU A 121 10.87 -9.01 0.46
N ILE A 122 12.14 -9.39 0.37
CA ILE A 122 12.54 -10.75 -0.05
C ILE A 122 11.99 -11.78 0.94
N THR A 123 12.16 -11.54 2.23
CA THR A 123 11.67 -12.44 3.29
C THR A 123 10.16 -12.60 3.22
N ALA A 124 9.41 -11.51 2.99
CA ALA A 124 7.97 -11.55 2.83
C ALA A 124 7.54 -12.42 1.64
N VAL A 125 8.21 -12.27 0.49
CA VAL A 125 7.91 -13.05 -0.71
C VAL A 125 8.29 -14.53 -0.54
N SER A 126 9.45 -14.83 0.05
CA SER A 126 9.83 -16.22 0.34
C SER A 126 8.87 -16.89 1.34
N ASN A 127 8.28 -16.13 2.26
CA ASN A 127 7.25 -16.65 3.17
C ASN A 127 5.90 -16.89 2.48
N LEU A 128 5.63 -16.24 1.34
CA LEU A 128 4.44 -16.50 0.53
C LEU A 128 4.56 -17.86 -0.18
N ASN A 129 5.75 -18.15 -0.71
CA ASN A 129 6.09 -19.44 -1.31
C ASN A 129 7.60 -19.66 -1.24
N GLU A 130 8.03 -20.70 -0.51
CA GLU A 130 9.45 -21.05 -0.31
C GLU A 130 10.17 -21.37 -1.62
N SER A 131 9.43 -21.62 -2.70
CA SER A 131 9.98 -21.88 -4.03
C SER A 131 10.17 -20.61 -4.88
N PHE A 132 9.91 -19.43 -4.35
CA PHE A 132 10.12 -18.18 -5.08
C PHE A 132 11.54 -17.66 -4.88
N GLU A 133 12.25 -17.48 -5.99
CA GLU A 133 13.53 -16.78 -6.03
C GLU A 133 13.28 -15.35 -6.51
N VAL A 134 13.44 -14.35 -5.63
CA VAL A 134 13.33 -12.94 -6.03
C VAL A 134 14.49 -12.58 -6.96
N VAL A 135 14.15 -12.09 -8.15
CA VAL A 135 15.11 -11.71 -9.19
C VAL A 135 15.41 -10.21 -9.11
N ASN A 136 14.35 -9.39 -9.05
CA ASN A 136 14.45 -7.94 -8.99
C ASN A 136 13.35 -7.35 -8.10
N ILE A 137 13.64 -6.17 -7.57
CA ILE A 137 12.70 -5.35 -6.79
C ILE A 137 12.72 -3.96 -7.40
N TYR A 138 11.54 -3.48 -7.78
CA TYR A 138 11.36 -2.13 -8.30
C TYR A 138 10.40 -1.37 -7.40
N GLU A 139 10.87 -0.24 -6.86
CA GLU A 139 9.97 0.77 -6.32
C GLU A 139 9.06 1.27 -7.44
N TYR A 140 7.74 1.22 -7.22
CA TYR A 140 6.77 1.48 -8.25
C TYR A 140 6.05 2.81 -8.04
N ARG A 141 5.45 3.02 -6.87
CA ARG A 141 4.69 4.24 -6.58
C ARG A 141 4.42 4.48 -5.10
N ASP A 142 4.32 5.76 -4.74
CA ASP A 142 3.73 6.21 -3.48
C ASP A 142 2.24 5.87 -3.43
N CYS A 143 1.83 5.36 -2.28
CA CYS A 143 0.50 4.90 -1.97
C CYS A 143 0.06 5.43 -0.60
N TRP A 144 -1.25 5.40 -0.36
CA TRP A 144 -1.85 5.78 0.91
C TRP A 144 -2.60 4.62 1.52
N VAL A 145 -2.42 4.40 2.82
CA VAL A 145 -3.21 3.48 3.62
C VAL A 145 -3.92 4.27 4.70
N LYS A 146 -5.14 3.88 5.08
CA LYS A 146 -5.85 4.55 6.17
C LYS A 146 -5.09 4.31 7.49
N ARG A 147 -4.81 5.38 8.24
CA ARG A 147 -4.26 5.28 9.60
C ARG A 147 -5.33 4.74 10.57
N PRO A 148 -4.92 4.00 11.61
CA PRO A 148 -5.85 3.41 12.58
C PRO A 148 -6.55 4.46 13.45
#